data_AF-A0A0N4ZYQ6-F1
#
_entry.id   AF-A0A0N4ZYQ6-F1
#
_cell.length_a   1.000
_cell.length_b   1.000
_cell.length_c   1.000
_cell.angle_alpha   90.00
_cell.angle_beta   90.00
_cell.angle_gamma   90.00
#
_symmetry.space_group_name_H-M   'P 1'
#
loop_
_entity.id
_entity.type
_entity.pdbx_description
1 polymer ?
#
loop_
_entity_poly.entity_id
_entity_poly.type
_entity_poly.pdbx_seq_one_letter_code
_entity_poly.pdbx_strand_id
1 'polypeptide(L)'
;MNEPSNIDSTILKENSKKDEHTNGIQKESEEVNDIEKIRNKIKPSSFGLKPKNSSVCIDSDKWYLTLQESSKKLLTNPPSIKDGIPLHIEQELRYLGCELIQTLTILLKMPQTAAATGQILYQRFYYQKSFAKYFFEYAVMACVFLASKIEESPRRCREVINTFDRMQKRHSLKNTPEAFNEIPPIDLDEAYVHLKNNVIKIERQILKTLGFVVYVNHPHKWIYVFAHALKQTDNVELIGKAWSYMNDGLRTDIFLRYQPNTIACACLYLASKTLTIPISLPKKPRPWYEIFNVYEKDVVDISKILFSMYKRHKSVDWIKLRSYVKKISPKNMPSTATADRCDFT
;
A
#
# COMPACT_ATOMS: atom_id res chain seq x y z
N MET A 1 1.86 74.91 54.65
CA MET A 1 0.67 75.37 53.91
C MET A 1 -0.20 74.15 53.65
N ASN A 2 -1.45 74.24 54.11
CA ASN A 2 -2.62 73.40 53.87
C ASN A 2 -2.70 72.00 54.50
N GLU A 3 -3.46 72.03 55.59
CA GLU A 3 -4.38 71.06 56.21
C GLU A 3 -5.41 70.43 55.20
N PRO A 4 -6.34 69.54 55.61
CA PRO A 4 -6.33 68.09 55.30
C PRO A 4 -7.67 67.59 54.70
N SER A 5 -7.85 66.27 54.56
CA SER A 5 -9.14 65.55 54.69
C SER A 5 -8.90 64.03 54.51
N ASN A 6 -9.53 63.10 55.21
CA ASN A 6 -10.42 63.14 56.37
C ASN A 6 -10.50 61.70 56.92
N ILE A 7 -10.47 61.61 58.25
CA ILE A 7 -11.33 60.76 59.11
C ILE A 7 -11.04 59.24 59.19
N ASP A 8 -10.49 58.88 60.36
CA ASP A 8 -10.94 57.89 61.36
C ASP A 8 -11.45 56.52 60.89
N SER A 9 -11.12 55.40 61.54
CA SER A 9 -10.74 55.19 62.94
C SER A 9 -10.09 53.82 63.04
N THR A 10 -9.02 53.75 63.81
CA THR A 10 -8.31 52.52 64.10
C THR A 10 -8.48 52.20 65.58
N ILE A 11 -8.74 50.90 65.83
CA ILE A 11 -8.38 50.09 66.99
C ILE A 11 -9.27 50.14 68.24
N LEU A 12 -9.58 48.90 68.67
CA LEU A 12 -9.62 48.32 70.03
C LEU A 12 -11.03 47.80 70.34
N LYS A 13 -11.28 46.53 70.67
CA LYS A 13 -10.54 45.29 70.99
C LYS A 13 -11.62 44.19 70.76
N GLU A 14 -11.38 42.89 70.67
CA GLU A 14 -10.93 42.08 71.80
C GLU A 14 -10.87 40.59 71.38
N ASN A 15 -9.97 39.88 72.04
CA ASN A 15 -9.52 38.51 71.82
C ASN A 15 -10.62 37.44 71.97
N SER A 16 -10.64 36.42 71.09
CA SER A 16 -11.13 35.05 71.39
C SER A 16 -10.95 34.00 70.26
N LYS A 17 -9.84 33.99 69.51
CA LYS A 17 -9.61 32.97 68.44
C LYS A 17 -8.17 32.45 68.37
N LYS A 18 -7.61 31.93 69.46
CA LYS A 18 -6.28 31.28 69.43
C LYS A 18 -6.29 29.76 69.53
N ASP A 19 -7.41 29.11 69.86
CA ASP A 19 -7.44 27.65 70.05
C ASP A 19 -8.13 26.85 68.91
N GLU A 20 -8.77 27.51 67.94
CA GLU A 20 -9.31 26.84 66.74
C GLU A 20 -8.28 26.75 65.59
N HIS A 21 -7.25 27.60 65.60
CA HIS A 21 -6.33 27.72 64.47
C HIS A 21 -5.32 26.57 64.39
N THR A 22 -4.96 25.96 65.52
CA THR A 22 -3.94 24.90 65.60
C THR A 22 -4.44 23.56 65.07
N ASN A 23 -5.74 23.25 65.24
CA ASN A 23 -6.36 22.05 64.68
C ASN A 23 -6.65 22.15 63.17
N GLY A 24 -6.86 23.37 62.65
CA GLY A 24 -7.00 23.62 61.21
C GLY A 24 -5.67 23.45 60.46
N ILE A 25 -4.58 23.96 61.04
CA ILE A 25 -3.23 23.87 60.43
C ILE A 25 -2.72 22.43 60.37
N GLN A 26 -3.01 21.60 61.39
CA GLN A 26 -2.63 20.18 61.37
C GLN A 26 -3.43 19.39 60.30
N LYS A 27 -4.74 19.62 60.17
CA LYS A 27 -5.56 18.99 59.12
C LYS A 27 -5.18 19.42 57.71
N GLU A 28 -4.90 20.71 57.49
CA GLU A 28 -4.42 21.21 56.19
C GLU A 28 -3.03 20.62 55.85
N SER A 29 -2.15 20.44 56.84
CA SER A 29 -0.83 19.83 56.62
C SER A 29 -0.90 18.33 56.29
N GLU A 30 -1.86 17.59 56.85
CA GLU A 30 -2.10 16.18 56.52
C GLU A 30 -2.76 16.02 55.14
N GLU A 31 -3.73 16.87 54.80
CA GLU A 31 -4.37 16.87 53.48
C GLU A 31 -3.39 17.27 52.36
N VAL A 32 -2.51 18.26 52.59
CA VAL A 32 -1.46 18.64 51.63
C VAL A 32 -0.46 17.50 51.42
N ASN A 33 -0.07 16.81 52.49
CA ASN A 33 0.81 15.64 52.40
C ASN A 33 0.15 14.46 51.66
N ASP A 34 -1.16 14.26 51.82
CA ASP A 34 -1.87 13.20 51.12
C ASP A 34 -2.15 13.56 49.65
N ILE A 35 -2.36 14.83 49.33
CA ILE A 35 -2.41 15.33 47.94
C ILE A 35 -1.04 15.18 47.25
N GLU A 36 0.07 15.45 47.93
CA GLU A 36 1.41 15.21 47.38
C GLU A 36 1.72 13.72 47.19
N LYS A 37 1.29 12.85 48.11
CA LYS A 37 1.40 11.39 47.94
C LYS A 37 0.57 10.89 46.75
N ILE A 38 -0.61 11.46 46.51
CA ILE A 38 -1.44 11.15 45.34
C ILE A 38 -0.76 11.66 44.06
N ARG A 39 -0.24 12.89 44.06
CA ARG A 39 0.48 13.48 42.93
C ARG A 39 1.73 12.70 42.54
N ASN A 40 2.48 12.20 43.53
CA ASN A 40 3.65 11.35 43.32
C ASN A 40 3.32 9.93 42.84
N LYS A 41 2.07 9.47 43.01
CA LYS A 41 1.56 8.21 42.46
C LYS A 41 0.99 8.33 41.05
N ILE A 42 0.68 9.54 40.58
CA ILE A 42 0.16 9.76 39.22
C ILE A 42 1.33 9.68 38.24
N LYS A 43 1.41 8.58 37.49
CA LYS A 43 2.31 8.51 36.32
C LYS A 43 1.84 9.57 35.30
N PRO A 44 2.73 10.45 34.83
CA PRO A 44 2.36 11.41 33.79
C PRO A 44 1.87 10.66 32.56
N SER A 45 0.78 11.16 31.98
CA SER A 45 0.19 10.61 30.77
C SER A 45 1.24 10.47 29.68
N SER A 46 1.33 9.30 29.05
CA SER A 46 2.19 9.08 27.88
C SER A 46 1.66 9.77 26.62
N PHE A 47 0.54 10.47 26.74
CA PHE A 47 -0.11 11.17 25.64
C PHE A 47 0.79 12.34 25.19
N GLY A 48 1.38 12.19 24.00
CA GLY A 48 2.28 13.18 23.40
C GLY A 48 3.78 12.87 23.54
N LEU A 49 4.18 11.85 24.32
CA LEU A 49 5.57 11.39 24.32
C LEU A 49 5.83 10.54 23.08
N LYS A 50 6.76 10.98 22.23
CA LYS A 50 7.24 10.18 21.10
C LYS A 50 7.79 8.85 21.65
N PRO A 51 7.25 7.68 21.26
CA PRO A 51 7.75 6.41 21.77
C PRO A 51 9.24 6.29 21.47
N LYS A 52 10.05 5.97 22.50
CA LYS A 52 11.52 5.90 22.39
C LYS A 52 12.01 4.96 21.27
N ASN A 53 11.16 4.03 20.81
CA ASN A 53 11.48 3.04 19.77
C ASN A 53 10.60 3.14 18.51
N SER A 54 9.79 4.18 18.32
CA SER A 54 8.97 4.30 17.11
C SER A 54 9.52 5.36 16.16
N SER A 55 10.65 5.09 15.51
CA SER A 55 10.86 5.63 14.18
C SER A 55 10.00 4.79 13.24
N VAL A 56 8.71 5.14 13.09
CA VAL A 56 7.91 4.61 11.98
C VAL A 56 8.51 5.20 10.72
N CYS A 57 9.50 4.50 10.17
CA CYS A 57 10.08 4.84 8.88
C CYS A 57 9.09 4.36 7.82
N ILE A 58 8.27 5.28 7.32
CA ILE A 58 7.36 5.04 6.18
C ILE A 58 8.19 5.12 4.89
N ASP A 59 9.24 4.30 4.82
CA ASP A 59 10.10 4.25 3.66
C ASP A 59 9.63 3.14 2.72
N SER A 60 9.44 3.48 1.45
CA SER A 60 9.14 2.52 0.39
C SER A 60 10.22 1.45 0.26
N ASP A 61 11.44 1.78 0.69
CA ASP A 61 12.63 0.98 0.45
C ASP A 61 12.65 -0.34 1.22
N LYS A 62 11.83 -0.43 2.26
CA LYS A 62 11.58 -1.67 3.02
C LYS A 62 11.04 -2.82 2.14
N TRP A 63 10.45 -2.51 0.98
CA TRP A 63 9.80 -3.48 0.10
C TRP A 63 10.66 -3.99 -1.05
N TYR A 64 11.91 -3.54 -1.17
CA TYR A 64 12.82 -4.12 -2.14
C TYR A 64 13.33 -5.46 -1.65
N LEU A 65 12.91 -6.52 -2.33
CA LEU A 65 13.21 -7.91 -2.00
C LEU A 65 14.66 -8.29 -2.32
N THR A 66 15.42 -7.43 -3.00
CA THR A 66 16.84 -7.63 -3.32
C THR A 66 17.79 -7.10 -2.25
N LEU A 67 17.32 -6.27 -1.31
CA LEU A 67 18.17 -5.66 -0.28
C LEU A 67 18.54 -6.63 0.86
N GLN A 68 17.68 -7.61 1.14
CA GLN A 68 17.90 -8.59 2.22
C GLN A 68 17.84 -10.02 1.69
N GLU A 69 18.73 -10.89 2.18
CA GLU A 69 18.82 -12.29 1.75
C GLU A 69 17.55 -13.09 2.09
N SER A 70 16.91 -12.78 3.22
CA SER A 70 15.60 -13.34 3.59
C SER A 70 14.51 -12.98 2.59
N SER A 71 14.49 -11.73 2.12
CA SER A 71 13.52 -11.22 1.15
C SER A 71 13.76 -11.76 -0.25
N LYS A 72 15.03 -11.98 -0.63
CA LYS A 72 15.40 -12.56 -1.92
C LYS A 72 14.89 -13.98 -2.09
N LYS A 73 14.84 -14.75 -0.99
CA LYS A 73 14.23 -16.09 -0.98
C LYS A 73 12.74 -16.08 -1.29
N LEU A 74 12.01 -15.00 -0.99
CA LEU A 74 10.59 -14.87 -1.33
C LEU A 74 10.35 -14.74 -2.83
N LEU A 75 11.32 -14.18 -3.58
CA LEU A 75 11.25 -14.10 -5.05
C LEU A 75 11.33 -15.49 -5.70
N THR A 76 12.12 -16.40 -5.11
CA THR A 76 12.29 -17.77 -5.61
C THR A 76 11.27 -18.73 -5.04
N ASN A 77 10.84 -18.52 -3.80
CA ASN A 77 9.94 -19.41 -3.06
C ASN A 77 8.84 -18.61 -2.34
N PRO A 78 7.82 -18.16 -3.09
CA PRO A 78 6.68 -17.45 -2.53
C PRO A 78 5.86 -18.34 -1.57
N PRO A 79 5.16 -17.73 -0.58
CA PRO A 79 4.43 -18.46 0.47
C PRO A 79 3.36 -19.41 -0.08
N SER A 80 2.80 -19.13 -1.26
CA SER A 80 1.80 -19.97 -1.91
C SER A 80 2.32 -21.37 -2.27
N ILE A 81 3.62 -21.53 -2.50
CA ILE A 81 4.24 -22.83 -2.79
C ILE A 81 4.14 -23.76 -1.58
N LYS A 82 4.35 -23.22 -0.37
CA LYS A 82 4.21 -23.98 0.88
C LYS A 82 2.77 -24.45 1.11
N ASP A 83 1.79 -23.70 0.60
CA ASP A 83 0.37 -24.04 0.68
C ASP A 83 -0.11 -24.87 -0.53
N GLY A 84 0.80 -25.40 -1.37
CA GLY A 84 0.48 -26.36 -2.44
C GLY A 84 0.19 -25.76 -3.82
N ILE A 85 0.39 -24.46 -4.03
CA ILE A 85 0.23 -23.83 -5.35
C ILE A 85 1.58 -23.83 -6.08
N PRO A 86 1.71 -24.46 -7.25
CA PRO A 86 2.96 -24.51 -7.99
C PRO A 86 3.33 -23.13 -8.55
N LEU A 87 4.64 -22.86 -8.66
CA LEU A 87 5.18 -21.56 -9.04
C LEU A 87 4.57 -21.00 -10.35
N HIS A 88 4.38 -21.85 -11.37
CA HIS A 88 3.81 -21.37 -12.63
C HIS A 88 2.38 -20.85 -12.46
N ILE A 89 1.51 -21.54 -11.71
CA ILE A 89 0.14 -21.07 -11.44
C ILE A 89 0.16 -19.80 -10.60
N GLU A 90 1.08 -19.72 -9.65
CA GLU A 90 1.25 -18.56 -8.80
C GLU A 90 1.65 -17.30 -9.59
N GLN A 91 2.56 -17.45 -10.56
CA GLN A 91 2.91 -16.39 -11.51
C GLN A 91 1.73 -15.99 -12.40
N GLU A 92 0.94 -16.95 -12.88
CA GLU A 92 -0.28 -16.68 -13.63
C GLU A 92 -1.33 -15.93 -12.79
N LEU A 93 -1.48 -16.26 -11.50
CA LEU A 93 -2.38 -15.56 -10.57
C LEU A 93 -1.91 -14.13 -10.29
N ARG A 94 -0.60 -13.90 -10.19
CA ARG A 94 -0.03 -12.56 -10.06
C ARG A 94 -0.34 -11.71 -11.30
N TYR A 95 -0.04 -12.26 -12.47
CA TYR A 95 -0.31 -11.61 -13.75
C TYR A 95 -1.80 -11.28 -13.90
N LEU A 96 -2.68 -12.27 -13.67
CA LEU A 96 -4.13 -12.11 -13.74
C LEU A 96 -4.61 -11.00 -12.80
N GLY A 97 -4.16 -11.01 -11.54
CA GLY A 97 -4.56 -9.97 -10.59
C GLY A 97 -4.19 -8.57 -11.05
N CYS A 98 -2.98 -8.39 -11.60
CA CYS A 98 -2.58 -7.10 -12.16
C CYS A 98 -3.44 -6.68 -13.36
N GLU A 99 -3.79 -7.61 -14.26
CA GLU A 99 -4.71 -7.33 -15.39
C GLU A 99 -6.11 -6.93 -14.92
N LEU A 100 -6.64 -7.64 -13.92
CA LEU A 100 -7.96 -7.35 -13.36
C LEU A 100 -7.98 -5.98 -12.68
N ILE A 101 -6.92 -5.62 -11.95
CA ILE A 101 -6.78 -4.30 -11.33
C ILE A 101 -6.77 -3.22 -12.41
N GLN A 102 -5.95 -3.36 -13.45
CA GLN A 102 -5.87 -2.39 -14.55
C GLN A 102 -7.24 -2.19 -15.23
N THR A 103 -7.91 -3.30 -15.55
CA THR A 103 -9.23 -3.28 -16.18
C THR A 103 -10.26 -2.62 -15.28
N LEU A 104 -10.28 -2.96 -13.99
CA LEU A 104 -11.21 -2.39 -13.02
C LEU A 104 -11.01 -0.88 -12.86
N THR A 105 -9.76 -0.42 -12.78
CA THR A 105 -9.46 1.02 -12.68
C THR A 105 -9.87 1.80 -13.93
N ILE A 106 -9.71 1.24 -15.13
CA ILE A 106 -10.19 1.86 -16.37
C ILE A 106 -11.72 1.98 -16.35
N LEU A 107 -12.42 0.91 -15.98
CA LEU A 107 -13.89 0.91 -15.90
C LEU A 107 -14.42 1.89 -14.84
N LEU A 108 -13.70 2.06 -13.73
CA LEU A 108 -13.99 3.04 -12.68
C LEU A 108 -13.50 4.46 -13.01
N LYS A 109 -12.92 4.68 -14.19
CA LYS A 109 -12.37 5.98 -14.64
C LYS A 109 -11.40 6.58 -13.61
N MET A 110 -10.51 5.76 -13.08
CA MET A 110 -9.46 6.16 -12.14
C MET A 110 -8.16 6.49 -12.90
N PRO A 111 -7.28 7.35 -12.34
CA PRO A 111 -6.00 7.66 -12.98
C PRO A 111 -5.07 6.43 -13.04
N GLN A 112 -4.15 6.42 -14.00
CA GLN A 112 -3.19 5.32 -14.17
C GLN A 112 -2.26 5.15 -12.95
N THR A 113 -1.99 6.21 -12.20
CA THR A 113 -1.21 6.13 -10.94
C THR A 113 -1.93 5.25 -9.93
N ALA A 114 -3.25 5.32 -9.84
CA ALA A 114 -4.05 4.45 -8.98
C ALA A 114 -4.07 2.99 -9.44
N ALA A 115 -4.05 2.73 -10.75
CA ALA A 115 -3.87 1.38 -11.28
C ALA A 115 -2.51 0.80 -10.87
N ALA A 116 -1.43 1.57 -11.08
CA ALA A 116 -0.08 1.18 -10.72
C ALA A 116 0.08 0.93 -9.21
N THR A 117 -0.46 1.82 -8.37
CA THR A 117 -0.46 1.67 -6.91
C THR A 117 -1.20 0.40 -6.50
N GLY A 118 -2.38 0.15 -7.05
CA GLY A 118 -3.14 -1.08 -6.78
C GLY A 118 -2.38 -2.35 -7.15
N GLN A 119 -1.71 -2.38 -8.31
CA GLN A 119 -0.91 -3.53 -8.77
C GLN A 119 0.29 -3.79 -7.85
N ILE A 120 1.00 -2.73 -7.45
CA ILE A 120 2.16 -2.85 -6.56
C ILE A 120 1.74 -3.35 -5.17
N LEU A 121 0.64 -2.80 -4.60
CA LEU A 121 0.10 -3.27 -3.33
C LEU A 121 -0.32 -4.75 -3.39
N TYR A 122 -0.96 -5.14 -4.49
CA TYR A 122 -1.35 -6.54 -4.73
C TYR A 122 -0.14 -7.47 -4.76
N GLN A 123 0.90 -7.10 -5.51
CA GLN A 123 2.11 -7.92 -5.55
C GLN A 123 2.81 -8.01 -4.18
N ARG A 124 3.01 -6.86 -3.50
CA ARG A 124 3.59 -6.81 -2.15
C ARG A 124 2.86 -7.73 -1.18
N PHE A 125 1.52 -7.71 -1.21
CA PHE A 125 0.69 -8.56 -0.37
C PHE A 125 0.95 -10.06 -0.61
N TYR A 126 0.95 -10.51 -1.87
CA TYR A 126 1.13 -11.93 -2.18
C TYR A 126 2.57 -12.44 -2.09
N TYR A 127 3.57 -11.57 -1.95
CA TYR A 127 4.91 -12.02 -1.54
C TYR A 127 5.01 -12.33 -0.05
N GLN A 128 4.03 -11.93 0.76
CA GLN A 128 3.95 -12.24 2.19
C GLN A 128 2.82 -13.21 2.54
N LYS A 129 1.74 -13.21 1.76
CA LYS A 129 0.56 -14.06 1.96
C LYS A 129 0.33 -14.97 0.78
N SER A 130 -0.36 -16.07 1.02
CA SER A 130 -0.61 -17.11 0.03
C SER A 130 -1.97 -16.93 -0.66
N PHE A 131 -2.01 -17.25 -1.95
CA PHE A 131 -3.24 -17.32 -2.75
C PHE A 131 -4.22 -18.40 -2.28
N ALA A 132 -3.74 -19.42 -1.54
CA ALA A 132 -4.60 -20.45 -0.97
C ALA A 132 -5.40 -19.95 0.25
N LYS A 133 -4.85 -18.97 0.98
CA LYS A 133 -5.45 -18.41 2.21
C LYS A 133 -6.30 -17.19 1.91
N TYR A 134 -5.86 -16.35 0.97
CA TYR A 134 -6.55 -15.13 0.58
C TYR A 134 -6.93 -15.21 -0.88
N PHE A 135 -8.23 -15.23 -1.13
CA PHE A 135 -8.76 -15.36 -2.47
C PHE A 135 -8.49 -14.08 -3.28
N PHE A 136 -7.89 -14.24 -4.46
CA PHE A 136 -7.39 -13.12 -5.26
C PHE A 136 -8.48 -12.13 -5.69
N GLU A 137 -9.72 -12.57 -5.91
CA GLU A 137 -10.83 -11.69 -6.29
C GLU A 137 -11.10 -10.63 -5.21
N TYR A 138 -11.11 -11.03 -3.93
CA TYR A 138 -11.28 -10.09 -2.82
C TYR A 138 -10.07 -9.17 -2.67
N ALA A 139 -8.87 -9.68 -2.89
CA ALA A 139 -7.66 -8.88 -2.84
C ALA A 139 -7.60 -7.84 -3.97
N VAL A 140 -8.03 -8.18 -5.19
CA VAL A 140 -8.10 -7.24 -6.32
C VAL A 140 -9.05 -6.08 -6.00
N MET A 141 -10.28 -6.40 -5.57
CA MET A 141 -11.26 -5.37 -5.18
C MET A 141 -10.75 -4.51 -4.02
N ALA A 142 -10.14 -5.13 -3.01
CA ALA A 142 -9.58 -4.41 -1.86
C ALA A 142 -8.39 -3.52 -2.25
N CYS A 143 -7.51 -3.97 -3.15
CA CYS A 143 -6.37 -3.18 -3.64
C CYS A 143 -6.84 -1.96 -4.44
N VAL A 144 -7.84 -2.11 -5.31
CA VAL A 144 -8.41 -0.96 -6.06
C VAL A 144 -9.13 0.01 -5.12
N PHE A 145 -9.93 -0.51 -4.18
CA PHE A 145 -10.59 0.32 -3.19
C PHE A 145 -9.59 1.10 -2.32
N LEU A 146 -8.52 0.45 -1.87
CA LEU A 146 -7.45 1.08 -1.11
C LEU A 146 -6.67 2.10 -1.94
N ALA A 147 -6.26 1.75 -3.16
CA ALA A 147 -5.54 2.65 -4.07
C ALA A 147 -6.37 3.90 -4.42
N SER A 148 -7.69 3.77 -4.56
CA SER A 148 -8.58 4.92 -4.79
C SER A 148 -8.49 5.97 -3.68
N LYS A 149 -8.29 5.53 -2.43
CA LYS A 149 -8.14 6.42 -1.28
C LYS A 149 -6.74 7.02 -1.21
N ILE A 150 -5.69 6.25 -1.52
CA ILE A 150 -4.30 6.70 -1.47
C ILE A 150 -4.02 7.78 -2.52
N GLU A 151 -4.61 7.65 -3.70
CA GLU A 151 -4.38 8.53 -4.85
C GLU A 151 -5.45 9.63 -4.95
N GLU A 152 -6.11 9.96 -3.84
CA GLU A 152 -7.10 11.03 -3.72
C GLU A 152 -8.20 11.00 -4.81
N SER A 153 -8.58 9.79 -5.24
CA SER A 153 -9.63 9.53 -6.23
C SER A 153 -10.64 8.51 -5.69
N PRO A 154 -11.23 8.75 -4.50
CA PRO A 154 -11.97 7.74 -3.75
C PRO A 154 -13.18 7.23 -4.53
N ARG A 155 -13.37 5.91 -4.52
CA ARG A 155 -14.54 5.23 -5.09
C ARG A 155 -15.37 4.56 -4.00
N ARG A 156 -16.69 4.47 -4.19
CA ARG A 156 -17.54 3.76 -3.23
C ARG A 156 -17.27 2.26 -3.34
N CYS A 157 -17.21 1.56 -2.22
CA CYS A 157 -17.00 0.10 -2.22
C CYS A 157 -18.05 -0.64 -3.09
N ARG A 158 -19.30 -0.15 -3.13
CA ARG A 158 -20.35 -0.68 -4.01
C ARG A 158 -20.00 -0.57 -5.50
N GLU A 159 -19.43 0.54 -5.93
CA GLU A 159 -19.05 0.76 -7.33
C GLU A 159 -17.95 -0.22 -7.74
N VAL A 160 -16.96 -0.44 -6.87
CA VAL A 160 -15.87 -1.40 -7.08
C VAL A 160 -16.44 -2.81 -7.24
N ILE A 161 -17.33 -3.23 -6.33
CA ILE A 161 -17.96 -4.56 -6.34
C ILE A 161 -18.82 -4.75 -7.60
N ASN A 162 -19.70 -3.79 -7.91
CA ASN A 162 -20.57 -3.87 -9.09
C ASN A 162 -19.76 -3.94 -10.39
N THR A 163 -18.69 -3.14 -10.49
CA THR A 163 -17.84 -3.11 -11.68
C THR A 163 -17.04 -4.42 -11.81
N PHE A 164 -16.56 -4.98 -10.70
CA PHE A 164 -15.88 -6.27 -10.70
C PHE A 164 -16.83 -7.42 -11.09
N ASP A 165 -18.06 -7.42 -10.59
CA ASP A 165 -19.08 -8.42 -10.94
C ASP A 165 -19.47 -8.34 -12.42
N ARG A 166 -19.68 -7.13 -12.95
CA ARG A 166 -19.92 -6.91 -14.38
C ARG A 166 -18.75 -7.42 -15.23
N MET A 167 -17.52 -7.16 -14.80
CA MET A 167 -16.31 -7.69 -15.45
C MET A 167 -16.27 -9.22 -15.39
N GLN A 168 -16.61 -9.84 -14.24
CA GLN A 168 -16.65 -11.30 -14.09
C GLN A 168 -17.68 -11.95 -15.01
N LYS A 169 -18.90 -11.42 -15.04
CA LYS A 169 -19.97 -11.89 -15.92
C LYS A 169 -19.54 -11.81 -17.39
N ARG A 170 -18.89 -10.71 -17.81
CA ARG A 170 -18.33 -10.57 -19.17
C ARG A 170 -17.33 -11.67 -19.53
N HIS A 171 -16.44 -12.03 -18.61
CA HIS A 171 -15.48 -13.10 -18.86
C HIS A 171 -16.11 -14.50 -18.91
N SER A 172 -17.25 -14.70 -18.24
CA SER A 172 -18.02 -15.94 -18.32
C SER A 172 -18.90 -16.01 -19.58
N LEU A 173 -19.36 -14.86 -20.07
CA LEU A 173 -20.31 -14.71 -21.19
C LEU A 173 -19.61 -14.37 -22.52
N LYS A 174 -18.35 -14.79 -22.72
CA LYS A 174 -17.55 -14.49 -23.94
C LYS A 174 -18.25 -14.82 -25.28
N ASN A 175 -19.37 -15.53 -25.25
CA ASN A 175 -20.11 -15.99 -26.43
C ASN A 175 -21.40 -15.19 -26.75
N THR A 176 -21.81 -14.20 -25.94
CA THR A 176 -23.04 -13.41 -26.19
C THR A 176 -22.82 -11.90 -25.95
N PRO A 177 -22.52 -11.11 -27.00
CA PRO A 177 -22.26 -9.67 -26.90
C PRO A 177 -23.48 -8.82 -26.50
N GLU A 178 -24.69 -9.30 -26.81
CA GLU A 178 -25.96 -8.55 -26.68
C GLU A 178 -26.41 -8.36 -25.22
N ALA A 179 -25.98 -9.24 -24.30
CA ALA A 179 -26.31 -9.18 -22.87
C ALA A 179 -25.54 -8.08 -22.10
N PHE A 180 -24.74 -7.25 -22.77
CA PHE A 180 -23.82 -6.29 -22.15
C PHE A 180 -24.47 -5.07 -21.49
N ASN A 181 -25.58 -4.59 -22.07
CA ASN A 181 -26.30 -3.41 -21.57
C ASN A 181 -27.31 -3.76 -20.47
N GLU A 182 -27.59 -5.05 -20.29
CA GLU A 182 -28.65 -5.55 -19.41
C GLU A 182 -28.11 -6.29 -18.19
N ILE A 183 -26.80 -6.24 -17.89
CA ILE A 183 -26.29 -6.86 -16.66
C ILE A 183 -26.77 -5.99 -15.47
N PRO A 184 -27.74 -6.44 -14.67
CA PRO A 184 -28.22 -5.65 -13.56
C PRO A 184 -27.12 -5.50 -12.51
N PRO A 185 -27.11 -4.39 -11.75
CA PRO A 185 -26.25 -4.28 -10.58
C PRO A 185 -26.59 -5.39 -9.58
N ILE A 186 -25.62 -5.73 -8.72
CA ILE A 186 -25.85 -6.72 -7.66
C ILE A 186 -26.97 -6.22 -6.74
N ASP A 187 -27.92 -7.11 -6.47
CA ASP A 187 -29.01 -6.92 -5.52
C ASP A 187 -28.47 -6.75 -4.09
N LEU A 188 -29.19 -5.98 -3.28
CA LEU A 188 -28.79 -5.63 -1.92
C LEU A 188 -29.13 -6.74 -0.92
N ASP A 189 -28.65 -7.95 -1.22
CA ASP A 189 -28.94 -9.14 -0.42
C ASP A 189 -27.87 -9.41 0.64
N GLU A 190 -28.12 -10.39 1.49
CA GLU A 190 -27.16 -10.88 2.49
C GLU A 190 -25.81 -11.27 1.86
N ALA A 191 -25.84 -11.85 0.64
CA ALA A 191 -24.65 -12.19 -0.11
C ALA A 191 -23.77 -10.97 -0.46
N TYR A 192 -24.41 -9.85 -0.83
CA TYR A 192 -23.69 -8.60 -1.08
C TYR A 192 -23.08 -8.03 0.20
N VAL A 193 -23.82 -8.07 1.31
CA VAL A 193 -23.30 -7.63 2.62
C VAL A 193 -22.09 -8.45 3.04
N HIS A 194 -22.16 -9.78 2.89
CA HIS A 194 -21.03 -10.67 3.17
C HIS A 194 -19.83 -10.40 2.27
N LEU A 195 -20.05 -10.21 0.97
CA LEU A 195 -19.01 -9.85 -0.01
C LEU A 195 -18.32 -8.54 0.36
N LYS A 196 -19.10 -7.49 0.63
CA LYS A 196 -18.61 -6.18 1.05
C LYS A 196 -17.77 -6.29 2.33
N ASN A 197 -18.25 -7.04 3.32
CA ASN A 197 -17.53 -7.26 4.57
C ASN A 197 -16.20 -7.99 4.33
N ASN A 198 -16.16 -8.96 3.42
CA ASN A 198 -14.92 -9.65 3.07
C ASN A 198 -13.92 -8.73 2.37
N VAL A 199 -14.37 -7.88 1.43
CA VAL A 199 -13.49 -6.87 0.80
C VAL A 199 -12.89 -5.93 1.85
N ILE A 200 -13.69 -5.43 2.79
CA ILE A 200 -13.22 -4.57 3.88
C ILE A 200 -12.25 -5.31 4.82
N LYS A 201 -12.52 -6.59 5.13
CA LYS A 201 -11.59 -7.42 5.93
C LYS A 201 -10.25 -7.60 5.24
N ILE A 202 -10.25 -7.88 3.93
CA ILE A 202 -9.03 -8.04 3.15
C ILE A 202 -8.26 -6.73 3.04
N GLU A 203 -8.94 -5.60 2.85
CA GLU A 203 -8.30 -4.29 2.89
C GLU A 203 -7.52 -4.06 4.19
N ARG A 204 -8.15 -4.33 5.34
CA ARG A 204 -7.47 -4.24 6.65
C ARG A 204 -6.28 -5.19 6.73
N GLN A 205 -6.42 -6.39 6.18
CA GLN A 205 -5.34 -7.37 6.17
C GLN A 205 -4.18 -6.94 5.27
N ILE A 206 -4.44 -6.28 4.15
CA ILE A 206 -3.41 -5.67 3.29
C ILE A 206 -2.67 -4.60 4.09
N LEU A 207 -3.38 -3.67 4.74
CA LEU A 207 -2.76 -2.63 5.57
C LEU A 207 -1.88 -3.20 6.69
N LYS A 208 -2.39 -4.20 7.43
CA LYS A 208 -1.65 -4.88 8.51
C LYS A 208 -0.40 -5.59 7.98
N THR A 209 -0.54 -6.32 6.87
CA THR A 209 0.55 -7.07 6.23
C THR A 209 1.63 -6.11 5.72
N LEU A 210 1.22 -5.00 5.11
CA LEU A 210 2.15 -4.00 4.59
C LEU A 210 2.76 -3.09 5.66
N GLY A 211 2.35 -3.24 6.93
CA GLY A 211 2.78 -2.35 8.02
C GLY A 211 2.44 -0.88 7.77
N PHE A 212 1.31 -0.62 7.09
CA PHE A 212 0.87 0.70 6.64
C PHE A 212 1.82 1.44 5.68
N VAL A 213 2.85 0.76 5.15
CA VAL A 213 3.70 1.31 4.08
C VAL A 213 2.99 1.11 2.74
N VAL A 214 2.02 1.99 2.48
CA VAL A 214 1.19 1.98 1.26
C VAL A 214 1.64 2.99 0.22
N TYR A 215 2.59 3.86 0.57
CA TYR A 215 3.16 4.81 -0.36
C TYR A 215 3.96 4.09 -1.44
N VAL A 216 3.80 4.56 -2.69
CA VAL A 216 4.41 3.98 -3.88
C VAL A 216 5.07 5.09 -4.69
N ASN A 217 6.37 4.91 -4.95
CA ASN A 217 7.12 5.78 -5.83
C ASN A 217 7.00 5.29 -7.27
N HIS A 218 6.28 6.04 -8.11
CA HIS A 218 6.07 5.69 -9.50
C HIS A 218 7.28 6.09 -10.40
N PRO A 219 7.78 5.19 -11.26
CA PRO A 219 8.93 5.46 -12.14
C PRO A 219 8.65 6.46 -13.26
N HIS A 220 7.38 6.79 -13.53
CA HIS A 220 6.94 7.66 -14.63
C HIS A 220 7.67 9.01 -14.64
N LYS A 221 7.88 9.61 -13.46
CA LYS A 221 8.60 10.89 -13.32
C LYS A 221 10.06 10.77 -13.75
N TRP A 222 10.71 9.64 -13.45
CA TRP A 222 12.12 9.40 -13.77
C TRP A 222 12.37 9.25 -15.26
N ILE A 223 11.42 8.68 -16.02
CA ILE A 223 11.54 8.56 -17.48
C ILE A 223 11.74 9.95 -18.11
N TYR A 224 10.92 10.92 -17.71
CA TYR A 224 11.02 12.28 -18.24
C TYR A 224 12.33 12.96 -17.84
N VAL A 225 12.74 12.82 -16.56
CA VAL A 225 14.01 13.38 -16.06
C VAL A 225 15.20 12.84 -16.86
N PHE A 226 15.24 11.53 -17.13
CA PHE A 226 16.32 10.92 -17.90
C PHE A 226 16.27 11.30 -19.38
N ALA A 227 15.09 11.33 -19.99
CA ALA A 227 14.93 11.80 -21.36
C ALA A 227 15.42 13.26 -21.51
N HIS A 228 15.14 14.10 -20.51
CA HIS A 228 15.63 15.48 -20.47
C HIS A 228 17.14 15.58 -20.35
N ALA A 229 17.75 14.84 -19.41
CA ALA A 229 19.20 14.80 -19.25
C ALA A 229 19.93 14.29 -20.50
N LEU A 230 19.29 13.41 -21.29
CA LEU A 230 19.82 12.90 -22.56
C LEU A 230 19.55 13.81 -23.76
N LYS A 231 18.89 14.96 -23.55
CA LYS A 231 18.43 15.87 -24.61
C LYS A 231 17.56 15.15 -25.67
N GLN A 232 16.72 14.23 -25.22
CA GLN A 232 15.78 13.45 -26.04
C GLN A 232 14.31 13.75 -25.67
N THR A 233 14.03 14.95 -25.13
CA THR A 233 12.66 15.36 -24.76
C THR A 233 11.71 15.39 -25.94
N ASP A 234 12.22 15.73 -27.11
CA ASP A 234 11.42 15.96 -28.31
C ASP A 234 11.01 14.63 -28.96
N ASN A 235 11.66 13.53 -28.56
CA ASN A 235 11.36 12.20 -29.07
C ASN A 235 10.19 11.57 -28.31
N VAL A 236 8.97 11.97 -28.71
CA VAL A 236 7.72 11.50 -28.11
C VAL A 236 7.56 9.98 -28.26
N GLU A 237 8.04 9.38 -29.37
CA GLU A 237 8.02 7.93 -29.56
C GLU A 237 8.88 7.19 -28.51
N LEU A 238 10.08 7.69 -28.23
CA LEU A 238 10.96 7.11 -27.23
C LEU A 238 10.31 7.13 -25.84
N ILE A 239 9.78 8.28 -25.44
CA ILE A 239 9.14 8.45 -24.13
C ILE A 239 7.87 7.60 -24.04
N GLY A 240 7.02 7.64 -25.06
CA GLY A 240 5.78 6.85 -25.10
C GLY A 240 6.04 5.34 -25.06
N LYS A 241 7.07 4.86 -25.76
CA LYS A 241 7.45 3.45 -25.75
C LYS A 241 8.05 3.02 -24.42
N ALA A 242 8.92 3.83 -23.82
CA ALA A 242 9.44 3.59 -22.48
C ALA A 242 8.32 3.57 -21.43
N TRP A 243 7.34 4.46 -21.56
CA TRP A 243 6.17 4.52 -20.70
C TRP A 243 5.32 3.25 -20.79
N SER A 244 5.13 2.75 -22.02
CA SER A 244 4.40 1.51 -22.28
C SER A 244 5.11 0.30 -21.66
N TYR A 245 6.44 0.19 -21.83
CA TYR A 245 7.24 -0.87 -21.20
C TYR A 245 7.15 -0.86 -19.68
N MET A 246 7.17 0.31 -19.07
CA MET A 246 7.02 0.45 -17.62
C MET A 246 5.63 0.03 -17.13
N ASN A 247 4.56 0.45 -17.82
CA ASN A 247 3.20 0.04 -17.48
C ASN A 247 3.02 -1.48 -17.60
N ASP A 248 3.62 -2.07 -18.62
CA ASP A 248 3.65 -3.51 -18.82
C ASP A 248 4.44 -4.21 -17.71
N GLY A 249 5.55 -3.60 -17.28
CA GLY A 249 6.36 -4.03 -16.15
C GLY A 249 5.60 -4.17 -14.82
N LEU A 250 4.47 -3.47 -14.62
CA LEU A 250 3.64 -3.60 -13.42
C LEU A 250 2.98 -4.99 -13.26
N ARG A 251 2.99 -5.81 -14.33
CA ARG A 251 2.54 -7.21 -14.30
C ARG A 251 3.66 -8.18 -13.88
N THR A 252 4.87 -7.68 -13.74
CA THR A 252 6.07 -8.42 -13.34
C THR A 252 6.54 -7.95 -11.96
N ASP A 253 7.50 -8.64 -11.37
CA ASP A 253 8.02 -8.36 -10.04
C ASP A 253 9.17 -7.34 -10.00
N ILE A 254 9.42 -6.63 -11.11
CA ILE A 254 10.51 -5.63 -11.19
C ILE A 254 10.37 -4.51 -10.15
N PHE A 255 9.13 -4.11 -9.82
CA PHE A 255 8.80 -3.08 -8.83
C PHE A 255 9.08 -3.50 -7.38
N LEU A 256 9.37 -4.78 -7.16
CA LEU A 256 9.79 -5.32 -5.87
C LEU A 256 11.28 -5.64 -5.85
N ARG A 257 11.94 -5.66 -7.01
CA ARG A 257 13.37 -6.01 -7.13
C ARG A 257 14.25 -4.79 -7.27
N TYR A 258 13.76 -3.74 -7.91
CA TYR A 258 14.57 -2.60 -8.33
C TYR A 258 13.93 -1.29 -7.94
N GLN A 259 14.78 -0.30 -7.71
CA GLN A 259 14.36 1.08 -7.43
C GLN A 259 13.71 1.72 -8.68
N PRO A 260 12.75 2.63 -8.52
CA PRO A 260 12.04 3.29 -9.63
C PRO A 260 12.96 3.97 -10.65
N ASN A 261 14.06 4.58 -10.20
CA ASN A 261 15.07 5.15 -11.08
C ASN A 261 15.71 4.08 -12.00
N THR A 262 16.03 2.91 -11.45
CA THR A 262 16.62 1.80 -12.21
C THR A 262 15.63 1.24 -13.24
N ILE A 263 14.36 1.09 -12.85
CA ILE A 263 13.29 0.64 -13.75
C ILE A 263 13.09 1.62 -14.91
N ALA A 264 13.00 2.92 -14.62
CA ALA A 264 12.83 3.95 -15.65
C ALA A 264 14.01 3.96 -16.63
N CYS A 265 15.23 3.84 -16.12
CA CYS A 265 16.44 3.75 -16.93
C CYS A 265 16.42 2.53 -17.85
N ALA A 266 16.04 1.37 -17.33
CA ALA A 266 15.94 0.14 -18.12
C ALA A 266 14.85 0.21 -19.19
N CYS A 267 13.69 0.80 -18.89
CA CYS A 267 12.62 1.00 -19.87
C CYS A 267 13.06 1.93 -21.01
N LEU A 268 13.79 3.00 -20.69
CA LEU A 268 14.34 3.91 -21.69
C LEU A 268 15.43 3.26 -22.54
N TYR A 269 16.30 2.46 -21.91
CA TYR A 269 17.30 1.66 -22.62
C TYR A 269 16.64 0.69 -23.59
N LEU A 270 15.64 -0.08 -23.15
CA LEU A 270 14.90 -1.02 -23.99
C LEU A 270 14.16 -0.32 -25.13
N ALA A 271 13.51 0.82 -24.84
CA ALA A 271 12.85 1.65 -25.85
C ALA A 271 13.83 2.10 -26.94
N SER A 272 14.99 2.65 -26.55
CA SER A 272 16.01 3.11 -27.51
C SER A 272 16.48 2.04 -28.50
N LYS A 273 16.43 0.76 -28.10
CA LYS A 273 16.84 -0.38 -28.92
C LYS A 273 15.74 -0.98 -29.78
N THR A 274 14.48 -0.78 -29.38
CA THR A 274 13.32 -1.41 -30.01
C THR A 274 12.54 -0.45 -30.89
N LEU A 275 12.86 0.85 -30.88
CA LEU A 275 12.32 1.82 -31.83
C LEU A 275 12.65 1.41 -33.27
N THR A 276 11.78 1.83 -34.20
CA THR A 276 11.95 1.64 -35.64
C THR A 276 13.27 2.23 -36.13
N ILE A 277 13.62 3.40 -35.63
CA ILE A 277 14.95 4.01 -35.77
C ILE A 277 15.63 3.92 -34.40
N PRO A 278 16.61 3.02 -34.23
CA PRO A 278 17.27 2.85 -32.94
C PRO A 278 18.11 4.08 -32.59
N ILE A 279 17.96 4.54 -31.36
CA ILE A 279 18.70 5.70 -30.86
C ILE A 279 19.98 5.20 -30.21
N SER A 280 21.12 5.69 -30.70
CA SER A 280 22.41 5.41 -30.10
C SER A 280 22.64 6.34 -28.92
N LEU A 281 22.27 5.87 -27.72
CA LEU A 281 22.54 6.58 -26.48
C LEU A 281 24.06 6.62 -26.17
N PRO A 282 24.56 7.67 -25.47
CA PRO A 282 25.98 7.82 -25.19
C PRO A 282 26.58 6.61 -24.44
N LYS A 283 27.68 6.06 -24.99
CA LYS A 283 28.42 4.93 -24.41
C LYS A 283 29.85 5.27 -23.97
N LYS A 284 30.37 6.43 -24.39
CA LYS A 284 31.74 6.89 -24.09
C LYS A 284 31.67 8.29 -23.46
N PRO A 285 32.53 8.63 -22.49
CA PRO A 285 33.57 7.79 -21.87
C PRO A 285 33.01 6.68 -20.95
N ARG A 286 31.78 6.85 -20.46
CA ARG A 286 31.01 5.85 -19.70
C ARG A 286 29.59 5.71 -20.28
N PRO A 287 28.91 4.58 -20.06
CA PRO A 287 27.50 4.44 -20.39
C PRO A 287 26.64 5.49 -19.68
N TRP A 288 25.68 6.08 -20.40
CA TRP A 288 24.83 7.16 -19.90
C TRP A 288 24.07 6.83 -18.60
N TYR A 289 23.73 5.55 -18.37
CA TYR A 289 22.98 5.11 -17.21
C TYR A 289 23.78 5.14 -15.90
N GLU A 290 25.12 5.15 -15.98
CA GLU A 290 25.97 5.29 -14.79
C GLU A 290 25.82 6.65 -14.11
N ILE A 291 25.47 7.69 -14.88
CA ILE A 291 25.19 9.05 -14.37
C ILE A 291 24.04 9.02 -13.35
N PHE A 292 23.14 8.05 -13.48
CA PHE A 292 21.97 7.88 -12.62
C PHE A 292 22.17 6.84 -11.50
N ASN A 293 23.42 6.42 -11.25
CA ASN A 293 23.78 5.35 -10.32
C ASN A 293 23.06 4.02 -10.62
N VAL A 294 22.89 3.70 -11.90
CA VAL A 294 22.27 2.45 -12.35
C VAL A 294 23.34 1.51 -12.91
N TYR A 295 23.32 0.26 -12.48
CA TYR A 295 24.24 -0.78 -12.97
C TYR A 295 23.76 -1.42 -14.26
N GLU A 296 24.69 -1.74 -15.16
CA GLU A 296 24.38 -2.41 -16.45
C GLU A 296 23.64 -3.73 -16.24
N LYS A 297 24.04 -4.50 -15.23
CA LYS A 297 23.43 -5.78 -14.89
C LYS A 297 21.92 -5.64 -14.65
N ASP A 298 21.51 -4.66 -13.86
CA ASP A 298 20.11 -4.44 -13.51
C ASP A 298 19.30 -3.99 -14.74
N VAL A 299 19.88 -3.14 -15.59
CA VAL A 299 19.26 -2.69 -16.86
C VAL A 299 19.01 -3.88 -17.79
N VAL A 300 20.01 -4.75 -17.94
CA VAL A 300 19.92 -5.95 -18.78
C VAL A 300 18.92 -6.95 -18.21
N ASP A 301 18.91 -7.16 -16.90
CA ASP A 301 18.01 -8.11 -16.24
C ASP A 301 16.55 -7.65 -16.33
N ILE A 302 16.25 -6.37 -16.08
CA ILE A 302 14.91 -5.81 -16.28
C ILE A 302 14.48 -5.93 -17.75
N SER A 303 15.38 -5.60 -18.69
CA SER A 303 15.09 -5.73 -20.12
C SER A 303 14.71 -7.16 -20.51
N LYS A 304 15.42 -8.16 -19.98
CA LYS A 304 15.10 -9.58 -20.20
C LYS A 304 13.76 -9.97 -19.60
N ILE A 305 13.45 -9.52 -18.38
CA ILE A 305 12.16 -9.78 -17.72
C ILE A 305 11.01 -9.21 -18.55
N LEU A 306 11.11 -7.95 -18.96
CA LEU A 306 10.11 -7.30 -19.82
C LEU A 306 9.96 -8.03 -21.16
N PHE A 307 11.07 -8.37 -21.82
CA PHE A 307 11.02 -9.09 -23.10
C PHE A 307 10.42 -10.51 -22.96
N SER A 308 10.68 -11.20 -21.84
CA SER A 308 10.09 -12.51 -21.56
C SER A 308 8.57 -12.46 -21.41
N MET A 309 8.04 -11.34 -20.91
CA MET A 309 6.60 -11.12 -20.79
C MET A 309 5.92 -11.09 -22.16
N TYR A 310 6.54 -10.45 -23.17
CA TYR A 310 6.00 -10.39 -24.53
C TYR A 310 6.08 -11.73 -25.30
N LYS A 311 6.87 -12.71 -24.84
CA LYS A 311 6.88 -14.07 -25.41
C LYS A 311 5.65 -14.90 -25.01
N ARG A 312 4.78 -14.37 -24.14
CA ARG A 312 3.57 -15.07 -23.68
C ARG A 312 2.52 -15.02 -24.78
N HIS A 313 2.30 -16.14 -25.45
CA HIS A 313 1.33 -16.26 -26.56
C HIS A 313 -0.12 -16.52 -26.12
N LYS A 314 -0.39 -16.82 -24.83
CA LYS A 314 -1.72 -17.22 -24.35
C LYS A 314 -2.29 -16.20 -23.36
N SER A 315 -3.52 -15.77 -23.62
CA SER A 315 -4.32 -15.01 -22.66
C SER A 315 -4.61 -15.86 -21.42
N VAL A 316 -4.62 -15.24 -20.24
CA VAL A 316 -4.77 -15.97 -18.97
C VAL A 316 -6.22 -16.44 -18.77
N ASP A 317 -6.40 -17.76 -18.57
CA ASP A 317 -7.70 -18.37 -18.36
C ASP A 317 -8.19 -18.16 -16.92
N TRP A 318 -8.93 -17.06 -16.69
CA TRP A 318 -9.51 -16.73 -15.38
C TRP A 318 -10.31 -17.90 -14.77
N ILE A 319 -11.23 -18.52 -15.53
CA ILE A 319 -12.11 -19.58 -15.01
C ILE A 319 -11.29 -20.79 -14.51
N LYS A 320 -10.26 -21.18 -15.26
CA LYS A 320 -9.37 -22.28 -14.90
C LYS A 320 -8.62 -21.99 -13.61
N LEU A 321 -7.99 -20.83 -13.51
CA LEU A 321 -7.25 -20.41 -12.30
C LEU A 321 -8.17 -20.27 -11.08
N ARG A 322 -9.37 -19.72 -11.27
CA ARG A 322 -10.39 -19.61 -10.23
C ARG A 322 -10.76 -20.98 -9.68
N SER A 323 -11.01 -21.95 -10.57
CA SER A 323 -11.36 -23.32 -10.18
C SER A 323 -10.21 -24.02 -9.44
N TYR A 324 -8.96 -23.76 -9.85
CA TYR A 324 -7.78 -24.32 -9.22
C TYR A 324 -7.61 -23.81 -7.79
N VAL A 325 -7.68 -22.49 -7.58
CA VAL A 325 -7.58 -21.89 -6.25
C VAL A 325 -8.71 -22.36 -5.34
N LYS A 326 -9.95 -22.49 -5.85
CA LYS A 326 -11.09 -23.01 -5.07
C LYS A 326 -10.91 -24.47 -4.63
N LYS A 327 -10.18 -25.29 -5.38
CA LYS A 327 -9.88 -26.68 -5.00
C LYS A 327 -8.86 -26.78 -3.87
N ILE A 328 -7.89 -25.86 -3.86
CA ILE A 328 -6.78 -25.84 -2.89
C ILE A 328 -7.14 -25.05 -1.63
N SER A 329 -7.93 -23.99 -1.77
CA SER A 329 -8.44 -23.24 -0.63
C SER A 329 -9.17 -24.21 0.30
N PRO A 330 -8.82 -24.25 1.60
CA PRO A 330 -9.56 -25.07 2.55
C PRO A 330 -11.05 -24.71 2.45
N LYS A 331 -11.94 -25.71 2.41
CA LYS A 331 -13.40 -25.53 2.26
C LYS A 331 -14.05 -24.68 3.36
N ASN A 332 -13.29 -24.19 4.33
CA ASN A 332 -13.74 -23.30 5.37
C ASN A 332 -12.87 -22.04 5.34
N MET A 333 -13.42 -20.92 4.85
CA MET A 333 -13.06 -19.64 5.44
C MET A 333 -13.52 -19.74 6.90
N PRO A 334 -12.64 -19.71 7.90
CA PRO A 334 -13.08 -19.97 9.27
C PRO A 334 -14.10 -18.90 9.68
N SER A 335 -15.31 -19.33 10.00
CA SER A 335 -16.24 -18.58 10.83
C SER A 335 -15.77 -18.64 12.28
N THR A 336 -14.55 -18.20 12.60
CA THR A 336 -14.02 -18.24 13.96
C THR A 336 -13.00 -17.09 14.09
N ALA A 337 -13.17 -16.06 14.91
CA ALA A 337 -13.28 -16.11 16.37
C ALA A 337 -12.20 -17.02 16.99
N THR A 338 -10.95 -16.88 16.58
CA THR A 338 -9.81 -17.15 17.48
C THR A 338 -8.71 -16.14 17.21
N ALA A 339 -8.25 -15.55 18.30
CA ALA A 339 -7.26 -14.51 18.35
C ALA A 339 -5.88 -15.06 17.95
N ASP A 340 -5.25 -14.47 16.94
CA ASP A 340 -3.78 -14.47 16.87
C ASP A 340 -3.26 -13.56 18.00
N ARG A 341 -3.12 -14.12 19.20
CA ARG A 341 -2.07 -13.68 20.13
C ARG A 341 -0.75 -14.11 19.52
N CYS A 342 -0.08 -13.18 18.84
CA CYS A 342 1.37 -13.26 18.73
C CYS A 342 1.93 -12.58 19.97
N ASP A 343 2.39 -13.38 20.91
CA ASP A 343 3.21 -12.95 22.02
C ASP A 343 4.47 -12.27 21.46
N PHE A 344 4.63 -11.00 21.80
CA PHE A 344 5.92 -10.32 21.77
C PHE A 344 6.54 -10.48 23.15
N THR A 345 7.55 -11.33 23.24
CA THR A 345 8.63 -11.23 24.23
C THR A 345 9.93 -11.06 23.49
#